data_AF-A0A7H0VHJ9-F1
#
_entry.id   AF-A0A7H0VHJ9-F1
#
_cell.length_a   1.000
_cell.length_b   1.000
_cell.length_c   1.000
_cell.angle_alpha   90.00
_cell.angle_beta   90.00
_cell.angle_gamma   90.00
#
_symmetry.space_group_name_H-M   'P 1'
#
loop_
_entity.id
_entity.type
_entity.pdbx_description
1 polymer ?
#
loop_
_entity_poly.entity_id
_entity_poly.type
_entity_poly.pdbx_seq_one_letter_code
_entity_poly.pdbx_strand_id
1 'polypeptide(L)'
;MKKLSLLLAALFLLSAFSSSNPNAMHSKKPYTILVLLNASPQWLSLNRDERSQFVEEELQPIFKKVSPAVEIRLFDSEYFHAEVSDFMIITSQDLDQYKVLIEMLRDSKVYGVPYFEVKDIIVGQEELFEEFNAHFKKEKQ
;
A
#
# COMPACT_ATOMS: atom_id res chain seq x y z
N MET A 1 54.17 -11.89 -5.54
CA MET A 1 54.16 -12.08 -4.07
C MET A 1 52.95 -11.38 -3.49
N LYS A 2 52.26 -12.05 -2.57
CA LYS A 2 50.99 -11.68 -1.94
C LYS A 2 51.08 -10.41 -1.06
N LYS A 3 50.00 -9.62 -1.03
CA LYS A 3 49.19 -9.15 0.14
C LYS A 3 48.49 -7.82 -0.26
N LEU A 4 47.16 -7.70 -0.37
CA LEU A 4 46.02 -7.89 0.54
C LEU A 4 45.50 -6.54 1.08
N SER A 5 44.29 -6.19 0.62
CA SER A 5 43.21 -5.36 1.19
C SER A 5 43.48 -3.93 1.68
N LEU A 6 42.63 -2.99 1.25
CA LEU A 6 41.44 -2.58 2.00
C LEU A 6 40.48 -1.73 1.14
N LEU A 7 39.19 -2.07 1.20
CA LEU A 7 38.08 -1.19 0.83
C LEU A 7 38.15 0.11 1.63
N LEU A 8 37.81 1.25 1.02
CA LEU A 8 37.12 2.30 1.76
C LEU A 8 36.03 2.95 0.90
N ALA A 9 34.89 3.10 1.56
CA ALA A 9 33.59 3.40 1.03
C ALA A 9 33.49 4.77 0.35
N ALA A 10 32.52 4.82 -0.57
CA ALA A 10 32.12 5.96 -1.35
C ALA A 10 31.72 7.17 -0.50
N LEU A 11 32.04 8.33 -1.08
CA LEU A 11 31.49 9.65 -0.88
C LEU A 11 30.22 9.72 0.00
N PHE A 12 30.35 10.38 1.14
CA PHE A 12 29.26 11.18 1.71
C PHE A 12 29.86 12.48 2.22
N LEU A 13 29.69 13.55 1.43
CA LEU A 13 29.91 14.92 1.87
C LEU A 13 28.74 15.78 1.39
N LEU A 14 28.11 16.43 2.39
CA LEU A 14 27.15 17.53 2.37
C LEU A 14 25.75 17.20 1.82
N SER A 15 24.69 17.38 2.60
CA SER A 15 24.30 18.68 3.12
C SER A 15 23.80 18.67 4.58
N ALA A 16 24.58 19.32 5.44
CA ALA A 16 24.03 20.01 6.60
C ALA A 16 23.54 21.38 6.12
N PHE A 17 22.22 21.54 6.00
CA PHE A 17 21.46 22.78 6.18
C PHE A 17 20.00 22.38 6.29
N SER A 18 19.56 21.97 7.49
CA SER A 18 18.14 22.04 7.83
C SER A 18 17.82 23.51 7.95
N SER A 19 17.42 24.12 6.83
CA SER A 19 16.79 25.43 6.85
C SER A 19 15.47 25.23 7.57
N SER A 20 15.38 25.67 8.82
CA SER A 20 14.14 25.69 9.60
C SER A 20 13.21 26.72 8.98
N ASN A 21 12.58 26.35 7.88
CA ASN A 21 11.49 27.09 7.30
C ASN A 21 10.27 26.88 8.21
N PRO A 22 9.72 27.92 8.86
CA PRO A 22 8.53 27.78 9.72
C PRO A 22 7.28 27.33 8.94
N ASN A 23 7.36 27.31 7.60
CA ASN A 23 6.39 26.71 6.68
C ASN A 23 6.84 25.36 6.11
N ALA A 24 7.68 24.59 6.82
CA ALA A 24 7.84 23.17 6.51
C ALA A 24 6.46 22.52 6.67
N MET A 25 5.72 22.47 5.56
CA MET A 25 4.42 21.83 5.41
C MET A 25 4.47 20.54 6.21
N HIS A 26 3.52 20.36 7.13
CA HIS A 26 3.26 19.05 7.70
C HIS A 26 3.24 18.06 6.54
N SER A 27 4.29 17.24 6.42
CA SER A 27 4.37 16.23 5.38
C SER A 27 3.20 15.30 5.65
N LYS A 28 2.14 15.40 4.85
CA LYS A 28 0.93 14.61 5.05
C LYS A 28 1.35 13.14 4.99
N LYS A 29 1.36 12.47 6.14
CA LYS A 29 1.69 11.05 6.20
C LYS A 29 0.74 10.28 5.27
N PRO A 30 1.23 9.31 4.50
CA PRO A 30 0.35 8.55 3.62
C PRO A 30 -0.67 7.77 4.46
N TYR A 31 -1.83 7.52 3.87
CA TYR A 31 -2.78 6.55 4.38
C TYR A 31 -2.25 5.14 4.13
N THR A 32 -2.42 4.29 5.13
CA THR A 32 -2.31 2.83 5.01
C THR A 32 -3.71 2.26 5.12
N ILE A 33 -4.10 1.47 4.12
CA ILE A 33 -5.44 0.93 3.98
C ILE A 33 -5.31 -0.58 3.86
N LEU A 34 -5.83 -1.30 4.85
CA LEU A 34 -5.92 -2.75 4.83
C LEU A 34 -7.30 -3.14 4.32
N VAL A 35 -7.36 -3.87 3.21
CA VAL A 35 -8.61 -4.44 2.69
C VAL A 35 -8.55 -5.95 2.90
N LEU A 36 -9.51 -6.48 3.65
CA LEU A 36 -9.66 -7.90 3.90
C LEU A 36 -10.61 -8.50 2.88
N LEU A 37 -10.25 -9.65 2.32
CA LEU A 37 -10.95 -10.26 1.21
C LEU A 37 -11.18 -11.75 1.45
N ASN A 38 -12.26 -12.26 0.87
CA ASN A 38 -12.48 -13.69 0.67
C ASN A 38 -12.68 -14.01 -0.81
N ALA A 39 -11.90 -14.98 -1.31
CA ALA A 39 -12.15 -15.63 -2.58
C ALA A 39 -13.54 -16.29 -2.57
N SER A 40 -14.35 -16.01 -3.59
CA SER A 40 -15.67 -16.58 -3.73
C SER A 40 -15.64 -17.96 -4.42
N PRO A 41 -16.73 -18.74 -4.35
CA PRO A 41 -16.86 -19.96 -5.13
C PRO A 41 -16.68 -19.74 -6.64
N GLN A 42 -17.07 -18.57 -7.17
CA GLN A 42 -16.89 -18.21 -8.58
C GLN A 42 -15.42 -18.15 -8.94
N TRP A 43 -14.60 -17.49 -8.12
CA TRP A 43 -13.14 -17.46 -8.30
C TRP A 43 -12.52 -18.85 -8.20
N LEU A 44 -12.92 -19.61 -7.19
CA LEU A 44 -12.37 -20.94 -6.92
C LEU A 44 -12.79 -22.00 -7.97
N SER A 45 -13.86 -21.74 -8.73
CA SER A 45 -14.28 -22.58 -9.84
C SER A 45 -13.41 -22.43 -11.09
N LEU A 46 -12.65 -21.33 -11.18
CA LEU A 46 -11.75 -21.08 -12.31
C LEU A 46 -10.52 -21.99 -12.26
N ASN A 47 -10.10 -22.44 -13.43
CA ASN A 47 -8.82 -23.11 -13.57
C ASN A 47 -7.66 -22.09 -13.48
N ARG A 48 -6.42 -22.59 -13.52
CA ARG A 48 -5.23 -21.73 -13.35
C ARG A 48 -5.06 -20.75 -14.50
N ASP A 49 -5.28 -21.17 -15.73
CA ASP A 49 -5.12 -20.34 -16.92
C ASP A 49 -6.15 -19.20 -16.94
N GLU A 50 -7.41 -19.51 -16.58
CA GLU A 50 -8.47 -18.50 -16.45
C GLU A 50 -8.14 -17.44 -15.40
N ARG A 51 -7.58 -17.84 -14.26
CA ARG A 51 -7.14 -16.91 -13.21
C ARG A 51 -5.96 -16.07 -13.68
N SER A 52 -4.96 -16.67 -14.32
CA SER A 52 -3.82 -15.96 -14.87
C SER A 52 -4.25 -14.94 -15.93
N GLN A 53 -5.13 -15.33 -16.84
CA GLN A 53 -5.67 -14.45 -17.87
C GLN A 53 -6.42 -13.27 -17.25
N PHE A 54 -7.30 -13.51 -16.28
CA PHE A 54 -7.99 -12.44 -15.56
C PHE A 54 -7.01 -11.46 -14.89
N VAL A 55 -5.99 -11.96 -14.22
CA VAL A 55 -4.98 -11.12 -13.57
C VAL A 55 -4.24 -10.27 -14.60
N GLU A 56 -3.80 -10.86 -15.71
CA GLU A 56 -3.04 -10.16 -16.75
C GLU A 56 -3.87 -9.13 -17.52
N GLU A 57 -5.09 -9.50 -17.93
CA GLU A 57 -5.91 -8.70 -18.84
C GLU A 57 -6.78 -7.66 -18.13
N GLU A 58 -7.19 -7.90 -16.88
CA GLU A 58 -8.09 -7.01 -16.14
C GLU A 58 -7.41 -6.38 -14.93
N LEU A 59 -6.80 -7.18 -14.04
CA LEU A 59 -6.33 -6.67 -12.74
C LEU A 59 -5.04 -5.84 -12.84
N GLN A 60 -4.03 -6.32 -13.59
CA GLN A 60 -2.76 -5.62 -13.76
C GLN A 60 -2.90 -4.24 -14.43
N PRO A 61 -3.73 -4.07 -15.47
CA PRO A 61 -4.00 -2.74 -16.05
C PRO A 61 -4.59 -1.75 -15.03
N ILE A 62 -5.46 -2.21 -14.13
CA ILE A 62 -6.02 -1.36 -13.06
C ILE A 62 -4.90 -0.88 -12.13
N PHE A 63 -4.07 -1.80 -11.64
CA PHE A 63 -2.96 -1.48 -10.73
C PHE A 63 -1.95 -0.52 -11.38
N LYS A 64 -1.58 -0.78 -12.63
CA LYS A 64 -0.67 0.09 -13.40
C LYS A 64 -1.21 1.51 -13.57
N LYS A 65 -2.54 1.67 -13.71
CA LYS A 65 -3.15 2.99 -13.88
C LYS A 65 -3.05 3.85 -12.62
N VAL A 66 -3.17 3.25 -11.43
CA VAL A 66 -3.12 3.98 -10.14
C VAL A 66 -1.72 4.00 -9.51
N SER A 67 -0.77 3.21 -10.04
CA SER A 67 0.59 3.10 -9.49
C SER A 67 1.38 4.41 -9.31
N PRO A 68 1.11 5.52 -10.02
CA PRO A 68 1.78 6.79 -9.73
C PRO A 68 1.50 7.36 -8.34
N ALA A 69 0.39 6.98 -7.70
CA ALA A 69 -0.06 7.55 -6.44
C ALA A 69 -0.52 6.50 -5.40
N VAL A 70 -0.56 5.23 -5.78
CA VAL A 70 -1.03 4.12 -4.96
C VAL A 70 -0.02 2.97 -5.03
N GLU A 71 0.49 2.55 -3.87
CA GLU A 71 1.25 1.32 -3.73
C GLU A 71 0.29 0.21 -3.25
N ILE A 72 0.36 -0.97 -3.86
CA ILE A 72 -0.51 -2.11 -3.55
C ILE A 72 0.37 -3.32 -3.29
N ARG A 73 0.13 -3.99 -2.16
CA ARG A 73 0.77 -5.26 -1.80
C ARG A 73 -0.31 -6.28 -1.48
N LEU A 74 -0.24 -7.44 -2.14
CA LEU A 74 -1.21 -8.54 -2.01
C LEU A 74 -0.60 -9.66 -1.17
N PHE A 75 -1.43 -10.32 -0.38
CA PHE A 75 -1.02 -11.39 0.53
C PHE A 75 -2.07 -12.50 0.61
N ASP A 76 -1.56 -13.73 0.63
CA ASP A 76 -2.31 -14.95 0.86
C ASP A 76 -2.47 -15.20 2.38
N SER A 77 -3.66 -15.59 2.81
CA SER A 77 -4.03 -15.83 4.20
C SER A 77 -4.89 -17.08 4.40
N GLU A 78 -5.28 -17.77 3.33
CA GLU A 78 -6.27 -18.84 3.31
C GLU A 78 -5.88 -20.11 4.07
N TYR A 79 -4.59 -20.27 4.36
CA TYR A 79 -4.06 -21.34 5.22
C TYR A 79 -3.58 -20.84 6.59
N PHE A 80 -3.71 -19.54 6.89
CA PHE A 80 -3.31 -18.91 8.15
C PHE A 80 -4.48 -18.35 8.97
N HIS A 81 -5.58 -17.95 8.33
CA HIS A 81 -6.73 -17.33 8.97
C HIS A 81 -8.04 -17.95 8.49
N ALA A 82 -8.96 -18.24 9.42
CA ALA A 82 -10.20 -18.95 9.09
C ALA A 82 -11.23 -18.06 8.36
N GLU A 83 -11.22 -16.75 8.60
CA GLU A 83 -12.25 -15.84 8.10
C GLU A 83 -11.81 -14.96 6.93
N VAL A 84 -10.51 -14.96 6.60
CA VAL A 84 -9.89 -14.09 5.60
C VAL A 84 -8.94 -14.92 4.75
N SER A 85 -9.24 -15.04 3.46
CA SER A 85 -8.41 -15.79 2.52
C SER A 85 -7.31 -14.93 1.91
N ASP A 86 -7.56 -13.64 1.73
CA ASP A 86 -6.62 -12.73 1.10
C ASP A 86 -6.68 -11.36 1.79
N PHE A 87 -5.60 -10.61 1.77
CA PHE A 87 -5.65 -9.20 2.12
C PHE A 87 -4.71 -8.38 1.26
N MET A 88 -5.04 -7.09 1.12
CA MET A 88 -4.15 -6.13 0.50
C MET A 88 -3.83 -4.99 1.44
N ILE A 89 -2.56 -4.59 1.43
CA ILE A 89 -2.10 -3.36 2.06
C ILE A 89 -1.90 -2.35 0.94
N ILE A 90 -2.64 -1.25 1.02
CA ILE A 90 -2.57 -0.14 0.09
C ILE A 90 -1.99 1.08 0.81
N THR A 91 -1.02 1.74 0.19
CA THR A 91 -0.48 3.01 0.68
C THR A 91 -0.74 4.12 -0.33
N SER A 92 -1.29 5.26 0.11
CA SER A 92 -1.50 6.41 -0.77
C SER A 92 -1.49 7.74 -0.02
N GLN A 93 -0.98 8.79 -0.66
CA GLN A 93 -1.08 10.17 -0.14
C GLN A 93 -2.40 10.84 -0.55
N ASP A 94 -3.11 10.25 -1.52
CA ASP A 94 -4.31 10.79 -2.15
C ASP A 94 -5.46 9.76 -2.14
N LEU A 95 -6.44 9.98 -1.27
CA LEU A 95 -7.61 9.10 -1.18
C LEU A 95 -8.49 9.14 -2.44
N ASP A 96 -8.37 10.16 -3.30
CA ASP A 96 -9.07 10.15 -4.58
C ASP A 96 -8.49 9.09 -5.53
N GLN A 97 -7.18 8.84 -5.48
CA GLN A 97 -6.54 7.77 -6.26
C GLN A 97 -6.89 6.39 -5.71
N TYR A 98 -6.98 6.26 -4.38
CA TYR A 98 -7.54 5.06 -3.76
C TYR A 98 -9.00 4.83 -4.18
N LYS A 99 -9.84 5.88 -4.19
CA LYS A 99 -11.23 5.79 -4.66
C LYS A 99 -11.28 5.31 -6.12
N VAL A 100 -10.42 5.83 -7.00
CA VAL A 100 -10.32 5.38 -8.39
C VAL A 100 -9.97 3.88 -8.46
N LEU A 101 -9.01 3.41 -7.66
CA LEU A 101 -8.70 1.98 -7.58
C LEU A 101 -9.94 1.16 -7.21
N ILE A 102 -10.64 1.53 -6.13
CA ILE A 102 -11.81 0.78 -5.67
C ILE A 102 -12.94 0.79 -6.71
N GLU A 103 -13.26 1.93 -7.31
CA GLU A 103 -14.29 2.00 -8.37
C GLU A 103 -13.92 1.12 -9.57
N MET A 104 -12.65 1.12 -10.01
CA MET A 104 -12.21 0.24 -11.08
C MET A 104 -12.28 -1.25 -10.71
N LEU A 105 -11.98 -1.62 -9.46
CA LEU A 105 -12.19 -2.99 -9.00
C LEU A 105 -13.68 -3.34 -8.97
N ARG A 106 -14.55 -2.40 -8.56
CA ARG A 106 -16.01 -2.57 -8.56
C ARG A 106 -16.57 -2.82 -9.96
N ASP A 107 -16.01 -2.16 -10.97
CA ASP A 107 -16.38 -2.33 -12.38
C ASP A 107 -15.80 -3.60 -13.03
N SER A 108 -14.87 -4.29 -12.35
CA SER A 108 -14.22 -5.52 -12.85
C SER A 108 -14.89 -6.79 -12.32
N LYS A 109 -14.43 -7.96 -12.79
CA LYS A 109 -14.91 -9.25 -12.26
C LYS A 109 -14.57 -9.49 -10.78
N VAL A 110 -13.67 -8.68 -10.18
CA VAL A 110 -13.42 -8.72 -8.72
C VAL A 110 -14.74 -8.58 -7.96
N TYR A 111 -15.61 -7.64 -8.34
CA TYR A 111 -16.91 -7.40 -7.69
C TYR A 111 -18.11 -7.77 -8.59
N GLY A 112 -17.99 -7.58 -9.91
CA GLY A 112 -19.09 -7.78 -10.86
C GLY A 112 -19.45 -9.25 -11.11
N VAL A 113 -18.48 -10.17 -11.03
CA VAL A 113 -18.68 -11.64 -11.07
C VAL A 113 -18.33 -12.25 -9.70
N PRO A 114 -18.65 -11.48 -8.65
CA PRO A 114 -17.85 -11.30 -7.43
C PRO A 114 -16.80 -12.38 -7.19
N TYR A 115 -15.63 -12.28 -7.84
CA TYR A 115 -14.51 -13.20 -7.57
C TYR A 115 -13.98 -13.06 -6.14
N PHE A 116 -14.09 -11.87 -5.56
CA PHE A 116 -13.74 -11.63 -4.17
C PHE A 116 -14.84 -10.85 -3.45
N GLU A 117 -15.05 -11.19 -2.19
CA GLU A 117 -15.90 -10.45 -1.26
C GLU A 117 -15.00 -9.59 -0.35
N VAL A 118 -15.30 -8.29 -0.21
CA VAL A 118 -14.65 -7.46 0.81
C VAL A 118 -15.25 -7.76 2.17
N LYS A 119 -14.40 -8.17 3.11
CA LYS A 119 -14.80 -8.45 4.51
C LYS A 119 -14.70 -7.21 5.39
N ASP A 120 -13.66 -6.40 5.19
CA ASP A 120 -13.47 -5.15 5.93
C ASP A 120 -12.48 -4.21 5.20
N ILE A 121 -12.52 -2.92 5.56
CA ILE A 121 -11.58 -1.90 5.14
C ILE A 121 -11.14 -1.09 6.36
N ILE A 122 -9.87 -1.23 6.74
CA ILE A 122 -9.28 -0.54 7.89
C ILE A 122 -8.32 0.53 7.37
N VAL A 123 -8.57 1.80 7.71
CA VAL A 123 -7.77 2.95 7.25
C VAL A 123 -7.04 3.58 8.43
N GLY A 124 -5.76 3.87 8.26
CA GLY A 124 -4.94 4.58 9.25
C GLY A 124 -3.83 5.38 8.61
N GLN A 125 -3.06 6.08 9.46
CA GLN A 125 -1.82 6.77 9.09
C GLN A 125 -0.80 6.49 10.19
N GLU A 126 0.45 6.29 9.80
CA GLU A 126 1.52 5.88 10.70
C GLU A 126 1.82 6.96 11.77
N GLU A 127 1.86 6.57 13.05
CA GLU A 127 2.39 7.40 14.14
C GLU A 127 1.79 8.84 14.23
N LEU A 128 0.49 9.02 13.99
CA LEU A 128 -0.14 10.36 14.11
C LEU A 128 -0.12 10.92 15.54
N PHE A 129 0.01 10.06 16.56
CA PHE A 129 0.08 10.48 17.95
C PHE A 129 1.32 11.35 18.25
N GLU A 130 2.39 11.25 17.46
CA GLU A 130 3.59 12.07 17.65
C GLU A 130 3.34 13.55 17.32
N GLU A 131 2.58 13.81 16.25
CA GLU A 131 2.17 15.16 15.86
C GLU A 131 1.30 15.79 16.95
N PHE A 132 0.36 15.00 17.48
CA PHE A 132 -0.46 15.40 18.63
C PHE A 132 0.42 15.75 19.84
N ASN A 133 1.36 14.88 20.22
CA ASN A 133 2.25 15.13 21.36
C ASN A 133 3.15 16.36 21.17
N ALA A 134 3.61 16.63 19.95
CA ALA A 134 4.43 17.80 19.64
C ALA A 134 3.64 19.12 19.80
N HIS A 135 2.33 19.10 19.49
CA HIS A 135 1.45 20.25 19.70
C HIS A 135 1.39 20.64 21.20
N PHE A 136 1.14 19.68 22.09
CA PHE A 136 1.02 19.94 23.53
C PHE A 136 2.35 20.28 24.24
N LYS A 137 3.49 19.85 23.70
CA LYS A 137 4.79 20.30 24.21
C LYS A 137 5.02 21.80 23.98
N LYS A 138 4.48 22.36 22.89
CA LYS A 138 4.59 23.79 22.56
C LYS A 138 3.69 24.65 23.45
N GLU A 139 2.53 24.15 23.89
CA GLU A 139 1.61 24.92 24.75
C GLU A 139 2.11 25.10 26.19
N LYS A 140 3.06 24.27 26.64
CA LYS A 140 3.63 24.31 28.00
C LYS A 140 4.90 25.17 28.13
N GLN A 141 5.38 25.77 27.04
CA GLN A 141 6.53 26.67 27.02
C GLN A 141 6.07 28.12 26.88
#